data_AF-A0A8T7ABP0-F1
#
_entry.id   AF-A0A8T7ABP0-F1
#
_cell.length_a   1.000
_cell.length_b   1.000
_cell.length_c   1.000
_cell.angle_alpha   90.00
_cell.angle_beta   90.00
_cell.angle_gamma   90.00
#
_symmetry.space_group_name_H-M   'P 1'
#
loop_
_entity.id
_entity.type
_entity.pdbx_description
1 polymer ?
#
loop_
_entity_poly.entity_id
_entity_poly.type
_entity_poly.pdbx_seq_one_letter_code
_entity_poly.pdbx_strand_id
1 'polypeptide(L)' 'MNVKSFDGRGNYTFGLKEQIVFPEIDYDKVDALRGMDVTITTSARNNEEAEALLRGFNFPLRTN' A
#
# COMPACT_ATOMS: atom_id res chain seq x y z
N MET A 1 -0.08 -4.08 8.41
CA MET A 1 -1.04 -3.75 7.35
C MET A 1 -2.29 -4.57 7.60
N ASN A 2 -3.42 -3.94 7.86
CA ASN A 2 -4.64 -4.58 8.36
C ASN A 2 -5.61 -4.77 7.17
N VAL A 3 -6.43 -5.82 7.17
CA VAL A 3 -7.50 -6.05 6.16
C VAL A 3 -8.55 -4.92 6.17
N LYS A 4 -8.53 -4.06 7.20
CA LYS A 4 -9.33 -2.82 7.30
C LYS A 4 -8.91 -1.68 6.36
N SER A 5 -7.84 -1.85 5.60
CA SER A 5 -7.33 -0.84 4.65
C SER A 5 -8.07 -0.82 3.31
N PHE A 6 -9.06 -1.70 3.11
CA PHE A 6 -9.91 -1.68 1.92
C PHE A 6 -11.15 -0.80 2.13
N ASP A 7 -11.53 -0.05 1.09
CA ASP A 7 -12.64 0.91 1.14
C ASP A 7 -14.03 0.32 0.80
N GLY A 8 -14.13 -0.99 0.54
CA GLY A 8 -15.38 -1.65 0.14
C GLY A 8 -15.62 -1.68 -1.37
N ARG A 9 -14.83 -0.96 -2.15
CA ARG A 9 -14.91 -0.88 -3.63
C ARG A 9 -13.66 -1.43 -4.30
N GLY A 10 -12.88 -2.24 -3.59
CA GLY A 10 -11.66 -2.84 -4.12
C GLY A 10 -10.46 -1.89 -4.17
N ASN A 11 -10.51 -0.73 -3.51
CA ASN A 11 -9.32 0.12 -3.36
C ASN A 11 -8.64 -0.16 -2.03
N TYR A 12 -7.31 -0.16 -2.06
CA TYR A 12 -6.46 -0.45 -0.91
C TYR A 12 -5.57 0.74 -0.58
N THR A 13 -5.70 1.30 0.63
CA THR A 13 -4.89 2.43 1.08
C THR A 13 -3.98 2.02 2.24
N PHE A 14 -2.70 2.36 2.14
CA PHE A 14 -1.72 2.17 3.19
C PHE A 14 -0.77 3.35 3.31
N GLY A 15 -0.38 3.66 4.55
CA GLY A 15 0.63 4.67 4.84
C GLY A 15 2.01 4.07 4.96
N LEU A 16 2.98 4.64 4.26
CA LEU A 16 4.41 4.46 4.48
C LEU A 16 4.89 5.55 5.43
N LYS A 17 5.43 5.17 6.59
CA LYS A 17 5.94 6.14 7.57
C LYS A 17 7.21 6.85 7.09
N GLU A 18 7.98 6.18 6.25
CA GLU A 18 9.28 6.65 5.81
C GLU A 18 9.41 6.41 4.30
N GLN A 19 9.59 7.47 3.52
CA GLN A 19 9.79 7.38 2.07
C GLN A 19 11.16 6.77 1.68
N ILE A 20 12.12 6.70 2.61
CA ILE A 20 13.50 6.21 2.37
C ILE A 20 13.59 4.70 2.12
N VAL A 21 12.46 3.98 2.16
CA VAL A 21 12.38 2.56 1.78
C VAL A 21 12.68 2.34 0.29
N PHE A 22 12.56 3.38 -0.52
CA PHE A 22 12.90 3.32 -1.94
C PHE A 22 14.38 3.64 -2.15
N PRO A 23 15.14 2.76 -2.84
CA PRO A 23 16.56 2.98 -3.11
C PRO A 23 16.82 4.18 -4.05
N GLU A 24 15.77 4.70 -4.67
CA GLU A 24 15.80 5.90 -5.52
C GLU A 24 15.91 7.20 -4.71
N ILE A 25 15.59 7.18 -3.41
CA ILE A 25 15.68 8.35 -2.54
C ILE A 25 17.05 8.43 -1.88
N ASP A 26 17.78 9.48 -2.22
CA ASP A 26 19.07 9.82 -1.63
C ASP A 26 18.87 10.41 -0.22
N TYR A 27 19.14 9.60 0.81
CA TYR A 27 18.97 9.99 2.22
C TYR A 27 19.72 11.29 2.57
N ASP A 28 20.90 11.51 1.97
CA ASP A 28 21.74 12.66 2.26
C ASP A 28 21.16 13.99 1.71
N LYS A 29 20.17 13.92 0.82
CA LYS A 29 19.44 15.08 0.29
C LYS A 29 18.07 15.30 0.93
N VAL A 30 17.64 14.41 1.83
CA VAL A 30 16.33 14.49 2.49
C VAL A 30 16.46 15.30 3.77
N ASP A 31 15.86 16.48 3.78
CA ASP A 31 15.91 17.43 4.91
C ASP A 31 15.02 17.01 6.09
N ALA A 32 13.96 16.23 5.83
CA ALA A 32 13.07 15.68 6.86
C ALA A 32 12.42 14.37 6.41
N LEU A 33 12.29 13.40 7.34
CA LEU A 33 11.51 12.18 7.13
C LEU A 33 10.04 12.55 6.97
N ARG A 34 9.50 12.33 5.76
CA ARG A 34 8.08 12.47 5.46
C ARG A 34 7.46 11.11 5.24
N GLY A 35 6.28 10.93 5.80
CA GLY A 35 5.40 9.82 5.46
C GLY A 35 4.71 10.05 4.12
N MET A 36 4.24 8.98 3.50
CA MET A 36 3.48 9.00 2.25
C MET A 36 2.30 8.05 2.37
N ASP A 37 1.11 8.51 2.00
CA ASP A 37 -0.05 7.64 1.84
C ASP A 37 -0.15 7.19 0.39
N VAL A 38 -0.25 5.88 0.20
CA VAL A 38 -0.36 5.25 -1.13
C VAL A 38 -1.71 4.56 -1.20
N THR A 39 -2.45 4.87 -2.27
CA THR A 39 -3.73 4.21 -2.59
C THR A 39 -3.59 3.45 -3.89
N ILE A 40 -3.80 2.14 -3.84
CA ILE A 40 -3.88 1.27 -5.00
C ILE A 40 -5.35 1.19 -5.41
N THR A 41 -5.68 1.79 -6.54
CA THR A 41 -7.00 1.73 -7.18
C THR A 41 -7.01 0.56 -8.15
N THR A 42 -7.91 -0.40 -7.94
CA THR A 42 -8.03 -1.57 -8.83
C THR A 42 -9.37 -1.53 -9.56
N SER A 43 -9.51 -2.33 -10.61
CA SER A 43 -10.79 -2.50 -11.32
C SER A 43 -11.75 -3.47 -10.62
N ALA A 44 -11.37 -4.03 -9.46
CA ALA A 44 -12.19 -4.94 -8.68
C ALA A 44 -13.45 -4.24 -8.17
N ARG A 45 -14.56 -4.97 -8.03
CA ARG A 45 -15.83 -4.39 -7.56
C ARG A 45 -16.07 -4.60 -6.07
N ASN A 46 -15.32 -5.52 -5.47
CA ASN A 46 -15.41 -5.89 -4.06
C ASN A 46 -14.01 -6.07 -3.47
N ASN A 47 -13.94 -6.12 -2.14
CA ASN A 47 -12.66 -6.25 -1.43
C ASN A 47 -12.01 -7.62 -1.64
N GLU A 48 -12.81 -8.68 -1.82
CA GLU A 48 -12.32 -10.05 -1.99
C GLU A 48 -11.56 -10.22 -3.31
N GLU A 49 -12.07 -9.67 -4.42
CA GLU A 49 -11.41 -9.63 -5.72
C GLU A 49 -10.12 -8.81 -5.66
N ALA A 50 -10.14 -7.65 -5.00
CA ALA A 50 -8.95 -6.83 -4.83
C ALA A 50 -7.89 -7.53 -3.97
N GLU A 51 -8.30 -8.21 -2.90
CA GLU A 51 -7.40 -9.00 -2.06
C GLU A 51 -6.81 -10.17 -2.83
N ALA A 52 -7.61 -10.94 -3.57
CA ALA A 52 -7.14 -12.05 -4.40
C ALA A 52 -6.14 -11.57 -5.46
N LEU A 53 -6.41 -10.42 -6.10
CA LEU A 53 -5.50 -9.81 -7.07
C LEU A 53 -4.15 -9.46 -6.43
N LEU A 54 -4.18 -8.72 -5.32
CA LEU A 54 -2.96 -8.32 -4.59
C LEU A 54 -2.18 -9.52 -4.07
N ARG A 55 -2.86 -10.58 -3.61
CA ARG A 55 -2.21 -11.86 -3.25
C ARG A 55 -1.55 -12.52 -4.45
N GLY A 56 -2.19 -12.51 -5.62
CA GLY A 56 -1.61 -13.01 -6.88
C GLY A 56 -0.36 -12.25 -7.32
N PHE A 57 -0.28 -10.95 -7.02
CA PHE A 57 0.92 -10.12 -7.21
C PHE A 57 1.98 -10.29 -6.11
N ASN A 58 1.79 -11.27 -5.22
CA ASN A 58 2.68 -11.53 -4.09
C ASN A 58 2.86 -10.29 -3.17
N PHE A 59 1.83 -9.45 -3.10
CA PHE A 59 1.83 -8.28 -2.25
C PHE A 59 1.76 -8.71 -0.78
N PRO A 60 2.57 -8.12 0.13
CA PRO A 60 2.64 -8.53 1.52
C PRO A 60 1.42 -8.06 2.34
N LEU A 61 0.27 -8.65 2.07
CA LEU A 61 -0.96 -8.46 2.85
C LEU A 61 -0.91 -9.34 4.11
N ARG A 62 -1.21 -8.78 5.28
CA ARG A 62 -1.37 -9.60 6.49
C ARG A 62 -2.72 -10.31 6.42
N THR A 63 -2.70 -11.63 6.33
CA THR A 63 -3.86 -12.48 6.60
C THR A 63 -4.04 -12.56 8.11
N ASN A 64 -5.19 -12.13 8.64
CA ASN A 64 -5.57 -12.33 10.03
C ASN A 64 -6.65 -13.41 10.07
#